data_AF-A0A2T0MUY6-F1
#
_entry.id   AF-A0A2T0MUY6-F1
#
_cell.length_a   1.000
_cell.length_b   1.000
_cell.length_c   1.000
_cell.angle_alpha   90.00
_cell.angle_beta   90.00
_cell.angle_gamma   90.00
#
_symmetry.space_group_name_H-M   'P 1'
#
loop_
_entity.id
_entity.type
_entity.pdbx_description
1 polymer ?
#
loop_
_entity_poly.entity_id
_entity_poly.type
_entity_poly.pdbx_seq_one_letter_code
_entity_poly.pdbx_strand_id
1 'polypeptide(L)'
;MDIESPDKLIELLDRHAYLADEGLATAAFLALRMGRPLFLEGEAGVGKTELAKTLAALLDAPLIRLQCYEGLDAAQALYDWDFARQLLHLKAAEAAGVTDVARLEGEIYDRRFLIARPLLKAVETQPSVLLVDEIDRADDEFEAFLLEVLSDFTISIPELGTVKASTPPVVVVTSNRTREVHDALKRRCLYHWLEHPGFDREVAILLRRLPECTETLAAQVARAAERLRRADLVKPPGVAETLDWTEALLTLGAKELDPGRAAATLGAALKYREDVAAVLGNGLLSHE
;
A
#
# COMPACT_ATOMS: atom_id res chain seq x y z
N MET A 1 -20.70 -3.38 7.89
CA MET A 1 -19.95 -4.28 8.80
C MET A 1 -19.67 -3.47 10.06
N ASP A 2 -20.21 -3.87 11.20
CA ASP A 2 -20.03 -3.10 12.44
C ASP A 2 -18.70 -3.47 13.09
N ILE A 3 -17.70 -2.63 12.84
CA ILE A 3 -16.43 -2.64 13.57
C ILE A 3 -16.69 -1.85 14.87
N GLU A 4 -16.99 -2.57 15.95
CA GLU A 4 -17.44 -1.98 17.23
C GLU A 4 -16.29 -1.70 18.21
N SER A 5 -15.16 -2.40 18.07
CA SER A 5 -13.99 -2.26 18.94
C SER A 5 -12.68 -2.58 18.21
N PRO A 6 -11.52 -2.18 18.77
CA PRO A 6 -10.21 -2.62 18.29
C PRO A 6 -10.07 -4.15 18.29
N ASP A 7 -10.51 -4.85 19.34
CA ASP A 7 -10.47 -6.32 19.41
C ASP A 7 -11.26 -6.96 18.27
N LYS A 8 -12.43 -6.38 17.95
CA LYS A 8 -13.22 -6.88 16.83
C LYS A 8 -12.49 -6.69 15.51
N LEU A 9 -11.77 -5.58 15.35
CA LEU A 9 -10.96 -5.32 14.17
C LEU A 9 -9.80 -6.32 14.06
N ILE A 10 -9.15 -6.71 15.16
CA ILE A 10 -8.12 -7.76 15.17
C ILE A 10 -8.69 -9.07 14.61
N GLU A 11 -9.83 -9.53 15.13
CA GLU A 11 -10.48 -10.76 14.64
C GLU A 11 -10.81 -10.69 13.15
N LEU A 12 -11.28 -9.54 12.68
CA LEU A 12 -11.64 -9.33 11.29
C LEU A 12 -10.40 -9.32 10.38
N LEU A 13 -9.33 -8.63 10.77
CA LEU A 13 -8.07 -8.61 10.03
C LEU A 13 -7.45 -10.01 9.94
N ASP A 14 -7.48 -10.79 11.03
CA ASP A 14 -6.94 -12.15 11.06
C ASP A 14 -7.68 -13.10 10.11
N ARG A 15 -9.00 -12.95 9.94
CA ARG A 15 -9.77 -13.72 8.93
C ARG A 15 -9.28 -13.50 7.50
N HIS A 16 -8.65 -12.36 7.24
CA HIS A 16 -8.02 -12.02 5.96
C HIS A 16 -6.49 -12.22 5.99
N ALA A 17 -6.00 -13.05 6.91
CA ALA A 17 -4.59 -13.38 7.08
C ALA A 17 -3.70 -12.15 7.39
N TYR A 18 -4.26 -11.13 8.06
CA TYR A 18 -3.50 -9.98 8.54
C TYR A 18 -3.46 -9.97 10.07
N LEU A 19 -2.29 -10.26 10.63
CA LEU A 19 -2.10 -10.28 12.08
C LEU A 19 -1.72 -8.89 12.60
N ALA A 20 -2.71 -8.13 13.05
CA ALA A 20 -2.51 -6.85 13.73
C ALA A 20 -2.25 -7.04 15.23
N ASP A 21 -1.43 -6.17 15.81
CA ASP A 21 -1.34 -6.01 17.26
C ASP A 21 -2.40 -5.02 17.73
N GLU A 22 -2.53 -4.93 19.05
CA GLU A 22 -3.45 -4.03 19.72
C GLU A 22 -3.23 -2.55 19.31
N GLY A 23 -1.97 -2.13 19.15
CA GLY A 23 -1.64 -0.75 18.79
C GLY A 23 -2.11 -0.40 17.39
N LEU A 24 -1.80 -1.25 16.40
CA LEU A 24 -2.20 -1.07 15.01
C LEU A 24 -3.72 -1.15 14.87
N ALA A 25 -4.35 -2.13 15.51
CA ALA A 25 -5.80 -2.28 15.47
C ALA A 25 -6.50 -1.08 16.12
N THR A 26 -5.97 -0.55 17.24
CA THR A 26 -6.51 0.65 17.87
C THR A 26 -6.37 1.87 16.97
N ALA A 27 -5.20 2.09 16.36
CA ALA A 27 -4.99 3.20 15.45
C ALA A 27 -5.90 3.13 14.22
N ALA A 28 -6.02 1.95 13.61
CA ALA A 28 -6.90 1.71 12.47
C ALA A 28 -8.39 1.87 12.83
N PHE A 29 -8.80 1.33 13.98
CA PHE A 29 -10.17 1.50 14.49
C PHE A 29 -10.52 2.97 14.71
N LEU A 30 -9.63 3.73 15.36
CA LEU A 30 -9.83 5.17 15.59
C LEU A 30 -9.88 5.94 14.27
N ALA A 31 -9.00 5.62 13.31
CA ALA A 31 -9.01 6.23 11.98
C ALA A 31 -10.37 6.01 11.28
N LEU A 32 -10.88 4.77 11.28
CA LEU A 32 -12.18 4.42 10.71
C LEU A 32 -13.34 5.14 11.40
N ARG A 33 -13.36 5.18 12.74
CA ARG A 33 -14.45 5.79 13.52
C ARG A 33 -14.45 7.31 13.48
N MET A 34 -13.27 7.93 13.40
CA MET A 34 -13.11 9.39 13.36
C MET A 34 -13.14 9.96 11.94
N GLY A 35 -13.10 9.11 10.90
CA GLY A 35 -12.99 9.56 9.51
C GLY A 35 -11.68 10.30 9.22
N ARG A 36 -10.59 9.92 9.90
CA ARG A 36 -9.28 10.54 9.76
C ARG A 36 -8.31 9.60 9.03
N PRO A 37 -7.36 10.11 8.22
CA PRO A 37 -6.36 9.26 7.59
C PRO A 37 -5.49 8.51 8.60
N LEU A 38 -5.11 7.28 8.28
CA LEU A 38 -4.15 6.48 9.04
C LEU A 38 -2.77 6.58 8.38
N PHE A 39 -1.79 7.13 9.07
CA PHE A 39 -0.41 7.19 8.63
C PHE A 39 0.42 6.08 9.27
N LEU A 40 0.91 5.19 8.42
CA LEU A 40 1.72 4.03 8.76
C LEU A 40 3.17 4.28 8.35
N GLU A 41 4.06 4.29 9.32
CA GLU A 41 5.50 4.45 9.09
C GLU A 41 6.24 3.20 9.60
N GLY A 42 7.35 2.83 8.97
CA GLY A 42 8.12 1.64 9.37
C GLY A 42 9.03 1.17 8.26
N GLU A 43 9.73 0.06 8.47
CA GLU A 43 10.62 -0.52 7.45
C GLU A 43 9.85 -1.13 6.27
N ALA A 44 10.55 -1.39 5.16
CA ALA A 44 9.95 -2.05 4.02
C ALA A 44 9.51 -3.48 4.38
N GLY A 45 8.39 -3.93 3.82
CA GLY A 45 7.94 -5.32 4.00
C GLY A 45 7.35 -5.66 5.37
N VAL A 46 7.01 -4.67 6.23
CA VAL A 46 6.33 -4.91 7.53
C VAL A 46 4.80 -4.97 7.44
N GLY A 47 4.22 -4.89 6.23
CA GLY A 47 2.77 -5.05 6.01
C GLY A 47 1.93 -3.76 5.99
N LYS A 48 2.53 -2.59 5.79
CA LYS A 48 1.81 -1.29 5.67
C LYS A 48 0.79 -1.28 4.53
N THR A 49 1.23 -1.58 3.31
CA THR A 49 0.39 -1.65 2.11
C THR A 49 -0.64 -2.77 2.20
N GLU A 50 -0.28 -3.88 2.85
CA GLU A 50 -1.16 -5.04 3.01
C GLU A 50 -2.35 -4.75 3.92
N LEU A 51 -2.18 -3.87 4.93
CA LEU A 51 -3.30 -3.40 5.75
C LEU A 51 -4.36 -2.71 4.90
N ALA A 52 -3.97 -1.81 3.99
CA ALA A 52 -4.92 -1.09 3.14
C ALA A 52 -5.73 -2.02 2.23
N LYS A 53 -5.07 -3.04 1.65
CA LYS A 53 -5.76 -4.10 0.88
C LYS A 53 -6.74 -4.88 1.75
N THR A 54 -6.34 -5.21 2.97
CA THR A 54 -7.16 -5.96 3.92
C THR A 54 -8.38 -5.15 4.35
N LEU A 55 -8.21 -3.85 4.63
CA LEU A 55 -9.31 -2.93 4.94
C LEU A 55 -10.27 -2.80 3.75
N ALA A 56 -9.77 -2.72 2.51
CA ALA A 56 -10.61 -2.68 1.32
C ALA A 56 -11.47 -3.95 1.18
N ALA A 57 -10.86 -5.12 1.40
CA ALA A 57 -11.58 -6.40 1.39
C ALA A 57 -12.61 -6.50 2.53
N LEU A 58 -12.26 -6.04 3.73
CA LEU A 58 -13.17 -6.01 4.89
C LEU A 58 -14.36 -5.07 4.69
N LEU A 59 -14.14 -3.92 4.06
CA LEU A 59 -15.18 -2.92 3.83
C LEU A 59 -15.99 -3.19 2.55
N ASP A 60 -15.68 -4.25 1.80
CA ASP A 60 -16.23 -4.53 0.48
C ASP A 60 -16.19 -3.30 -0.43
N ALA A 61 -15.02 -2.63 -0.43
CA ALA A 61 -14.81 -1.35 -1.09
C ALA A 61 -13.62 -1.44 -2.06
N PRO A 62 -13.67 -0.76 -3.21
CA PRO A 62 -12.55 -0.73 -4.13
C PRO A 62 -11.33 -0.08 -3.49
N LEU A 63 -10.18 -0.73 -3.65
CA LEU A 63 -8.87 -0.17 -3.32
C LEU A 63 -8.41 0.72 -4.48
N ILE A 64 -8.15 1.98 -4.18
CA ILE A 64 -7.60 2.96 -5.12
C ILE A 64 -6.21 3.33 -4.62
N ARG A 65 -5.19 3.04 -5.42
CA ARG A 65 -3.79 3.30 -5.06
C ARG A 65 -3.27 4.54 -5.77
N LEU A 66 -2.73 5.46 -4.99
CA LEU A 66 -1.86 6.54 -5.41
C LEU A 66 -0.43 6.16 -5.01
N GLN A 67 0.41 5.83 -5.99
CA GLN A 67 1.83 5.56 -5.74
C GLN A 67 2.60 6.87 -5.80
N CYS A 68 3.33 7.19 -4.73
CA CYS A 68 4.21 8.35 -4.69
C CYS A 68 5.61 8.02 -5.21
N TYR A 69 6.17 8.98 -5.94
CA TYR A 69 7.51 8.97 -6.52
C TYR A 69 7.93 10.41 -6.83
N GLU A 70 9.21 10.63 -7.06
CA GLU A 70 9.78 11.95 -7.35
C GLU A 70 9.24 12.50 -8.69
N GLY A 71 8.76 13.74 -8.70
CA GLY A 71 8.14 14.34 -9.88
C GLY A 71 6.67 13.94 -10.12
N LEU A 72 6.02 13.29 -9.14
CA LEU A 72 4.57 13.10 -9.18
C LEU A 72 3.85 14.45 -9.10
N ASP A 73 3.03 14.76 -10.10
CA ASP A 73 2.30 16.02 -10.17
C ASP A 73 0.79 15.89 -9.89
N ALA A 74 0.11 17.04 -9.80
CA ALA A 74 -1.32 17.11 -9.55
C ALA A 74 -2.16 16.47 -10.68
N ALA A 75 -1.73 16.56 -11.94
CA ALA A 75 -2.47 15.98 -13.08
C ALA A 75 -2.44 14.44 -13.04
N GLN A 76 -1.32 13.86 -12.61
CA GLN A 76 -1.17 12.42 -12.42
C GLN A 76 -1.97 11.89 -11.22
N ALA A 77 -2.23 12.72 -10.21
CA ALA A 77 -2.96 12.34 -9.00
C ALA A 77 -4.47 12.65 -9.05
N LEU A 78 -4.88 13.79 -9.62
CA LEU A 78 -6.27 14.26 -9.70
C LEU A 78 -7.00 13.76 -10.93
N TYR A 79 -6.70 14.33 -12.09
CA TYR A 79 -7.35 14.03 -13.35
C TYR A 79 -6.53 14.55 -14.52
N ASP A 80 -6.84 14.01 -15.70
CA ASP A 80 -6.34 14.50 -16.98
C ASP A 80 -7.49 14.54 -17.99
N TRP A 81 -7.35 15.30 -19.06
CA TRP A 81 -8.33 15.35 -20.15
C TRP A 81 -7.91 14.42 -21.30
N ASP A 82 -8.83 13.59 -21.77
CA ASP A 82 -8.59 12.72 -22.93
C ASP A 82 -8.64 13.52 -24.23
N PHE A 83 -7.53 14.19 -24.54
CA PHE A 83 -7.40 15.03 -25.74
C PHE A 83 -7.63 14.26 -27.04
N ALA A 84 -7.23 12.98 -27.09
CA ALA A 84 -7.44 12.15 -28.28
C ALA A 84 -8.93 11.91 -28.53
N ARG A 85 -9.68 11.60 -27.47
CA ARG A 85 -11.13 11.38 -27.55
C ARG A 85 -11.90 12.69 -27.78
N GLN A 86 -11.44 13.82 -27.21
CA GLN A 86 -11.98 15.15 -27.51
C GLN A 86 -11.80 15.50 -29.00
N LEU A 87 -10.61 15.29 -29.56
CA LEU A 87 -10.35 15.56 -30.98
C LEU A 87 -11.19 14.66 -31.90
N LEU A 88 -11.37 13.39 -31.54
CA LEU A 88 -12.22 12.48 -32.28
C LEU A 88 -13.70 12.94 -32.25
N HIS A 89 -14.18 13.42 -31.11
CA HIS A 89 -15.52 14.00 -30.97
C HIS A 89 -15.72 15.22 -31.88
N LEU A 90 -14.76 16.15 -31.88
CA LEU A 90 -14.79 17.32 -32.75
C LEU A 90 -14.81 16.94 -34.25
N LYS A 91 -13.95 16.01 -34.68
CA LYS A 91 -13.92 15.54 -36.08
C LYS A 91 -15.21 14.85 -36.49
N ALA A 92 -15.80 14.05 -35.61
CA ALA A 92 -17.07 13.39 -35.87
C ALA A 92 -18.21 14.41 -36.01
N ALA A 93 -18.22 15.45 -35.17
CA ALA A 93 -19.20 16.53 -35.24
C ALA A 93 -19.05 17.38 -36.53
N GLU A 94 -17.81 17.67 -36.94
CA GLU A 94 -17.52 18.34 -38.20
C GLU A 94 -18.03 17.51 -39.40
N ALA A 95 -17.74 16.21 -39.43
CA ALA A 95 -18.20 15.30 -40.47
C ALA A 95 -19.74 15.16 -40.51
N ALA A 96 -20.41 15.35 -39.38
CA ALA A 96 -21.87 15.37 -39.27
C ALA A 96 -22.49 16.74 -39.62
N GLY A 97 -21.68 17.75 -39.97
CA GLY A 97 -22.15 19.07 -40.36
C GLY A 97 -22.62 19.95 -39.21
N VAL A 98 -22.16 19.71 -37.98
CA VAL A 98 -22.49 20.56 -36.83
C VAL A 98 -21.72 21.89 -36.93
N THR A 99 -22.44 23.01 -36.98
CA THR A 99 -21.85 24.36 -37.17
C THR A 99 -21.85 25.24 -35.92
N ASP A 100 -22.44 24.77 -34.81
CA ASP A 100 -22.49 25.52 -33.56
C ASP A 100 -21.21 25.31 -32.75
N VAL A 101 -20.25 26.22 -32.95
CA VAL A 101 -18.93 26.19 -32.31
C VAL A 101 -19.02 26.30 -30.79
N ALA A 102 -19.90 27.17 -30.27
CA ALA A 102 -20.04 27.37 -28.82
C ALA A 102 -20.56 26.10 -28.13
N ARG A 103 -21.49 25.40 -28.78
CA ARG A 103 -21.97 24.10 -28.27
C ARG A 103 -20.86 23.05 -28.27
N LEU A 104 -20.05 22.98 -29.34
CA LEU A 104 -18.96 22.02 -29.47
C LEU A 104 -17.82 22.28 -28.47
N GLU A 105 -17.50 23.54 -28.19
CA GLU A 105 -16.54 23.94 -27.15
C GLU A 105 -17.01 23.57 -25.75
N GLY A 106 -18.31 23.65 -25.46
CA GLY A 106 -18.86 23.15 -24.19
C GLY A 106 -18.78 21.63 -24.08
N GLU A 107 -19.09 20.91 -25.17
CA GLU A 107 -19.10 19.45 -25.20
C GLU A 107 -17.70 18.83 -24.97
N ILE A 108 -16.61 19.49 -25.33
CA ILE A 108 -15.26 18.92 -25.11
C ILE A 108 -14.85 18.88 -23.63
N TYR A 109 -15.43 19.72 -22.78
CA TYR A 109 -15.19 19.72 -21.34
C TYR A 109 -16.27 18.95 -20.57
N ASP A 110 -16.77 17.86 -21.14
CA ASP A 110 -17.69 16.93 -20.47
C ASP A 110 -16.95 15.90 -19.59
N ARG A 111 -17.59 15.49 -18.49
CA ARG A 111 -17.09 14.41 -17.60
C ARG A 111 -16.68 13.13 -18.35
N ARG A 112 -17.26 12.84 -19.52
CA ARG A 112 -16.92 11.67 -20.36
C ARG A 112 -15.49 11.70 -20.93
N PHE A 113 -14.88 12.88 -21.04
CA PHE A 113 -13.50 13.07 -21.48
C PHE A 113 -12.53 13.23 -20.31
N LEU A 114 -13.04 13.36 -19.09
CA LEU A 114 -12.22 13.48 -17.89
C LEU A 114 -11.73 12.09 -17.44
N ILE A 115 -10.42 11.91 -17.45
CA ILE A 115 -9.74 10.72 -16.93
C ILE A 115 -9.51 10.94 -15.43
N ALA A 116 -10.36 10.36 -14.60
CA ALA A 116 -10.17 10.40 -13.15
C ALA A 116 -8.94 9.58 -12.73
N ARG A 117 -8.00 10.24 -12.06
CA ARG A 117 -6.80 9.64 -11.46
C ARG A 117 -7.08 9.29 -9.98
N PRO A 118 -6.14 8.67 -9.24
CA PRO A 118 -6.45 8.06 -7.95
C PRO A 118 -7.21 8.95 -6.96
N LEU A 119 -6.84 10.22 -6.81
CA LEU A 119 -7.50 11.11 -5.86
C LEU A 119 -8.94 11.44 -6.27
N LEU A 120 -9.18 11.87 -7.52
CA LEU A 120 -10.54 12.13 -7.99
C LEU A 120 -11.38 10.86 -7.99
N LYS A 121 -10.81 9.74 -8.42
CA LYS A 121 -11.49 8.45 -8.42
C LYS A 121 -11.92 8.04 -7.02
N ALA A 122 -11.11 8.29 -5.99
CA ALA A 122 -11.45 7.99 -4.60
C ALA A 122 -12.55 8.90 -4.05
N VAL A 123 -12.56 10.17 -4.46
CA VAL A 123 -13.64 11.11 -4.11
C VAL A 123 -14.96 10.74 -4.81
N GLU A 124 -14.93 10.29 -6.05
CA GLU A 124 -16.13 9.93 -6.81
C GLU A 124 -16.67 8.52 -6.49
N THR A 125 -15.80 7.59 -6.09
CA THR A 125 -16.18 6.19 -5.81
C THR A 125 -16.39 5.99 -4.33
N GLN A 126 -17.64 5.77 -3.91
CA GLN A 126 -18.01 5.69 -2.49
C GLN A 126 -18.90 4.46 -2.22
N PRO A 127 -18.57 3.62 -1.22
CA PRO A 127 -17.37 3.67 -0.39
C PRO A 127 -16.09 3.34 -1.19
N SER A 128 -14.93 3.78 -0.71
CA SER A 128 -13.62 3.37 -1.25
C SER A 128 -12.52 3.42 -0.18
N VAL A 129 -11.42 2.72 -0.45
CA VAL A 129 -10.18 2.82 0.33
C VAL A 129 -9.10 3.44 -0.55
N LEU A 130 -8.58 4.59 -0.12
CA LEU A 130 -7.46 5.27 -0.76
C LEU A 130 -6.15 4.89 -0.06
N LEU A 131 -5.26 4.23 -0.79
CA LEU A 131 -3.88 3.98 -0.37
C LEU A 131 -2.98 5.04 -1.02
N VAL A 132 -2.39 5.90 -0.20
CA VAL A 132 -1.28 6.77 -0.59
C VAL A 132 0.02 6.07 -0.19
N ASP A 133 0.71 5.47 -1.15
CA ASP A 133 1.82 4.57 -0.90
C ASP A 133 3.16 5.29 -1.10
N GLU A 134 4.09 5.10 -0.15
CA GLU A 134 5.45 5.66 -0.17
C GLU A 134 5.49 7.20 -0.27
N ILE A 135 4.70 7.90 0.55
CA ILE A 135 4.61 9.37 0.52
C ILE A 135 5.96 10.08 0.69
N ASP A 136 6.91 9.44 1.36
CA ASP A 136 8.29 9.87 1.51
C ASP A 136 9.09 9.93 0.19
N ARG A 137 8.54 9.42 -0.92
CA ARG A 137 9.16 9.55 -2.24
C ARG A 137 8.61 10.70 -3.07
N ALA A 138 7.48 11.29 -2.69
CA ALA A 138 6.96 12.48 -3.36
C ALA A 138 7.75 13.73 -2.94
N ASP A 139 7.56 14.84 -3.65
CA ASP A 139 8.13 16.14 -3.31
C ASP A 139 7.25 16.91 -2.31
N ASP A 140 7.83 17.88 -1.59
CA ASP A 140 7.12 18.68 -0.57
C ASP A 140 5.90 19.42 -1.15
N GLU A 141 5.98 19.87 -2.41
CA GLU A 141 4.87 20.52 -3.11
C GLU A 141 3.68 19.57 -3.25
N PHE A 142 3.93 18.31 -3.59
CA PHE A 142 2.90 17.30 -3.71
C PHE A 142 2.28 16.96 -2.34
N GLU A 143 3.09 16.88 -1.28
CA GLU A 143 2.58 16.69 0.08
C GLU A 143 1.62 17.82 0.50
N ALA A 144 1.99 19.07 0.25
CA ALA A 144 1.15 20.24 0.55
C ALA A 144 -0.17 20.19 -0.21
N PHE A 145 -0.13 19.79 -1.48
CA PHE A 145 -1.31 19.59 -2.30
C PHE A 145 -2.19 18.43 -1.78
N LEU A 146 -1.61 17.28 -1.47
CA LEU A 146 -2.33 16.13 -0.93
C LEU A 146 -3.05 16.49 0.39
N LEU A 147 -2.39 17.29 1.23
CA LEU A 147 -2.95 17.78 2.48
C LEU A 147 -4.24 18.57 2.33
N GLU A 148 -4.36 19.37 1.27
CA GLU A 148 -5.59 20.09 0.93
C GLU A 148 -6.72 19.10 0.64
N VAL A 149 -6.46 18.13 -0.25
CA VAL A 149 -7.44 17.12 -0.66
C VAL A 149 -7.89 16.25 0.53
N LEU A 150 -6.97 15.81 1.39
CA LEU A 150 -7.26 14.98 2.55
C LEU A 150 -8.03 15.69 3.67
N SER A 151 -8.12 17.03 3.64
CA SER A 151 -8.82 17.80 4.67
C SER A 151 -10.33 17.80 4.46
N ASP A 152 -10.79 18.04 3.23
CA ASP A 152 -12.21 18.22 2.92
C ASP A 152 -12.75 17.23 1.86
N PHE A 153 -11.90 16.35 1.33
CA PHE A 153 -12.23 15.40 0.24
C PHE A 153 -13.02 16.07 -0.89
N THR A 154 -12.54 17.26 -1.25
CA THR A 154 -13.16 18.18 -2.19
C THR A 154 -12.12 18.54 -3.24
N ILE A 155 -12.47 18.37 -4.52
CA ILE A 155 -11.61 18.64 -5.66
C ILE A 155 -12.31 19.63 -6.56
N SER A 156 -11.66 20.76 -6.87
CA SER A 156 -12.16 21.75 -7.80
C SER A 156 -11.62 21.47 -9.20
N ILE A 157 -12.53 21.26 -10.15
CA ILE A 157 -12.24 21.09 -11.58
C ILE A 157 -12.70 22.38 -12.26
N PRO A 158 -11.80 23.22 -12.80
CA PRO A 158 -12.16 24.54 -13.34
C PRO A 158 -13.34 24.52 -14.32
N GLU A 159 -13.42 23.49 -15.16
CA GLU A 159 -14.43 23.38 -16.21
C GLU A 159 -15.72 22.70 -15.75
N LEU A 160 -15.68 21.88 -14.69
CA LEU A 160 -16.81 21.06 -14.21
C LEU A 160 -17.34 21.49 -12.83
N GLY A 161 -16.67 22.44 -12.18
CA GLY A 161 -16.95 22.83 -10.80
C GLY A 161 -16.35 21.89 -9.77
N THR A 162 -16.92 21.89 -8.57
CA THR A 162 -16.36 21.18 -7.42
C THR A 162 -17.00 19.81 -7.21
N VAL A 163 -16.17 18.79 -7.07
CA VAL A 163 -16.56 17.42 -6.72
C VAL A 163 -16.22 17.18 -5.25
N LYS A 164 -17.22 16.79 -4.45
CA LYS A 164 -17.05 16.52 -3.01
C LYS A 164 -17.55 15.14 -2.65
N ALA A 165 -16.78 14.40 -1.84
CA ALA A 165 -17.21 13.12 -1.31
C ALA A 165 -18.32 13.32 -0.26
N SER A 166 -19.44 12.61 -0.40
CA SER A 166 -20.51 12.64 0.62
C SER A 166 -20.16 11.71 1.78
N THR A 167 -19.51 10.59 1.47
CA THR A 167 -18.84 9.68 2.41
C THR A 167 -17.35 9.67 2.06
N PRO A 168 -16.48 10.28 2.88
CA PRO A 168 -15.04 10.26 2.65
C PRO A 168 -14.47 8.84 2.49
N PRO A 169 -13.45 8.65 1.64
CA PRO A 169 -12.75 7.38 1.55
C PRO A 169 -12.01 7.07 2.85
N VAL A 170 -11.83 5.79 3.15
CA VAL A 170 -10.88 5.38 4.18
C VAL A 170 -9.48 5.58 3.63
N VAL A 171 -8.65 6.35 4.31
CA VAL A 171 -7.31 6.70 3.82
C VAL A 171 -6.23 6.00 4.64
N VAL A 172 -5.33 5.30 3.94
CA VAL A 172 -4.09 4.78 4.50
C VAL A 172 -2.92 5.44 3.77
N VAL A 173 -2.06 6.11 4.51
CA VAL A 173 -0.81 6.71 4.02
C VAL A 173 0.35 5.86 4.52
N THR A 174 1.29 5.49 3.65
CA THR A 174 2.46 4.67 4.04
C THR A 174 3.76 5.44 3.79
N SER A 175 4.76 5.19 4.63
CA SER A 175 6.13 5.67 4.44
C SER A 175 7.15 4.61 4.84
N ASN A 176 8.24 4.53 4.08
CA ASN A 176 9.41 3.71 4.41
C ASN A 176 10.49 4.50 5.15
N ARG A 177 10.22 5.77 5.51
CA ARG A 177 11.13 6.71 6.14
C ARG A 177 12.44 6.90 5.35
N THR A 178 12.38 6.90 4.01
CA THR A 178 13.55 7.26 3.18
C THR A 178 13.91 8.74 3.32
N ARG A 179 12.93 9.58 3.66
CA ARG A 179 13.11 10.94 4.14
C ARG A 179 12.05 11.26 5.20
N GLU A 180 12.20 12.40 5.86
CA GLU A 180 11.19 12.90 6.78
C GLU A 180 9.99 13.48 6.02
N VAL A 181 8.80 12.97 6.35
CA VAL A 181 7.49 13.45 5.86
C VAL A 181 7.09 14.70 6.63
N HIS A 182 6.44 15.65 5.95
CA HIS A 182 6.13 16.95 6.53
C HIS A 182 5.22 16.83 7.77
N ASP A 183 5.57 17.57 8.81
CA ASP A 183 4.87 17.62 10.10
C ASP A 183 3.35 17.90 9.99
N ALA A 184 2.94 18.67 8.98
CA ALA A 184 1.54 19.00 8.74
C ALA A 184 0.71 17.74 8.39
N LEU A 185 1.28 16.78 7.66
CA LEU A 185 0.64 15.50 7.35
C LEU A 185 0.52 14.62 8.57
N LYS A 186 1.60 14.49 9.35
CA LYS A 186 1.58 13.73 10.59
C LYS A 186 0.47 14.22 11.54
N ARG A 187 0.31 15.54 11.67
CA ARG A 187 -0.71 16.16 12.56
C ARG A 187 -2.15 15.93 12.08
N ARG A 188 -2.38 15.76 10.78
CA ARG A 188 -3.73 15.50 10.24
C ARG A 188 -4.12 14.02 10.28
N CYS A 189 -3.15 13.11 10.43
CA CYS A 189 -3.38 11.67 10.48
C CYS A 189 -3.45 11.11 11.92
N LEU A 190 -4.02 9.91 12.08
CA LEU A 190 -3.68 9.01 13.18
C LEU A 190 -2.38 8.32 12.80
N TYR A 191 -1.41 8.32 13.71
CA TYR A 191 -0.08 7.78 13.46
C TYR A 191 0.10 6.41 14.09
N HIS A 192 0.73 5.49 13.37
CA HIS A 192 1.22 4.24 13.94
C HIS A 192 2.54 3.80 13.28
N TRP A 193 3.49 3.38 14.11
CA TRP A 193 4.77 2.83 13.67
C TRP A 193 4.71 1.30 13.61
N LEU A 194 5.00 0.71 12.46
CA LEU A 194 5.07 -0.73 12.28
C LEU A 194 6.51 -1.20 12.40
N GLU A 195 6.75 -1.98 13.45
CA GLU A 195 8.00 -2.69 13.66
C GLU A 195 7.99 -4.04 12.92
N HIS A 196 9.17 -4.60 12.70
CA HIS A 196 9.24 -6.00 12.32
C HIS A 196 8.62 -6.88 13.41
N PRO A 197 7.85 -7.92 13.04
CA PRO A 197 7.31 -8.84 14.01
C PRO A 197 8.46 -9.56 14.75
N GLY A 198 8.22 -9.79 16.05
CA GLY A 198 9.00 -10.75 16.82
C GLY A 198 8.78 -12.17 16.30
N PHE A 199 9.65 -13.08 16.74
CA PHE A 199 9.68 -14.48 16.31
C PHE A 199 8.30 -15.16 16.26
N ASP A 200 7.58 -15.20 17.39
CA ASP A 200 6.30 -15.91 17.49
C ASP A 200 5.26 -15.37 16.50
N ARG A 201 5.25 -14.05 16.31
CA ARG A 201 4.32 -13.39 15.38
C ARG A 201 4.70 -13.65 13.94
N GLU A 202 5.99 -13.66 13.60
CA GLU A 202 6.45 -14.01 12.25
C GLU A 202 6.10 -15.45 11.89
N VAL A 203 6.28 -16.41 12.82
CA VAL A 203 5.83 -17.79 12.65
C VAL A 203 4.32 -17.85 12.37
N ALA A 204 3.52 -17.13 13.17
CA ALA A 204 2.08 -17.07 12.97
C ALA A 204 1.69 -16.46 11.61
N ILE A 205 2.41 -15.42 11.15
CA ILE A 205 2.21 -14.83 9.82
C ILE A 205 2.49 -15.87 8.73
N LEU A 206 3.61 -16.59 8.81
CA LEU A 206 3.99 -17.61 7.84
C LEU A 206 2.93 -18.71 7.76
N LEU A 207 2.49 -19.27 8.89
CA LEU A 207 1.49 -20.33 8.92
C LEU A 207 0.12 -19.87 8.40
N ARG A 208 -0.26 -18.62 8.67
CA ARG A 208 -1.54 -18.07 8.23
C ARG A 208 -1.55 -17.76 6.73
N ARG A 209 -0.44 -17.28 6.19
CA ARG A 209 -0.29 -16.93 4.76
C ARG A 209 0.06 -18.11 3.88
N LEU A 210 0.72 -19.12 4.43
CA LEU A 210 1.14 -20.33 3.73
C LEU A 210 0.59 -21.56 4.47
N PRO A 211 -0.69 -21.94 4.24
CA PRO A 211 -1.34 -23.04 4.97
C PRO A 211 -0.67 -24.41 4.80
N GLU A 212 0.14 -24.59 3.76
CA GLU A 212 0.93 -25.81 3.51
C GLU A 212 2.23 -25.86 4.32
N CYS A 213 2.60 -24.75 4.98
CA CYS A 213 3.81 -24.65 5.78
C CYS A 213 3.68 -25.46 7.08
N THR A 214 4.72 -26.23 7.40
CA THR A 214 4.82 -26.90 8.70
C THR A 214 5.24 -25.91 9.78
N GLU A 215 4.81 -26.14 11.03
CA GLU A 215 5.27 -25.34 12.18
C GLU A 215 6.80 -25.35 12.30
N THR A 216 7.43 -26.50 12.02
CA THR A 216 8.89 -26.66 12.02
C THR A 216 9.56 -25.74 10.99
N LEU A 217 9.09 -25.74 9.75
CA LEU A 217 9.66 -24.89 8.70
C LEU A 217 9.45 -23.41 9.02
N ALA A 218 8.24 -23.02 9.43
CA ALA A 218 7.93 -21.65 9.79
C ALA A 218 8.83 -21.14 10.93
N ALA A 219 9.01 -21.93 12.00
CA ALA A 219 9.90 -21.61 13.10
C ALA A 219 11.37 -21.49 12.66
N GLN A 220 11.86 -22.40 11.82
CA GLN A 220 13.24 -22.34 11.35
C GLN A 220 13.49 -21.15 10.43
N VAL A 221 12.56 -20.84 9.52
CA VAL A 221 12.67 -19.70 8.62
C VAL A 221 12.57 -18.38 9.39
N ALA A 222 11.61 -18.22 10.31
CA ALA A 222 11.50 -17.02 11.14
C ALA A 222 12.77 -16.78 11.97
N ARG A 223 13.36 -17.84 12.55
CA ARG A 223 14.64 -17.73 13.27
C ARG A 223 15.79 -17.36 12.34
N ALA A 224 15.83 -17.93 11.14
CA ALA A 224 16.84 -17.57 10.15
C ALA A 224 16.69 -16.11 9.71
N ALA A 225 15.47 -15.65 9.42
CA ALA A 225 15.17 -14.27 9.06
C ALA A 225 15.56 -13.28 10.17
N GLU A 226 15.30 -13.60 11.44
CA GLU A 226 15.75 -12.78 12.57
C GLU A 226 17.28 -12.67 12.62
N ARG A 227 18.01 -13.77 12.41
CA ARG A 227 19.49 -13.73 12.32
C ARG A 227 19.97 -12.90 11.13
N LEU A 228 19.32 -13.00 9.98
CA LEU A 228 19.63 -12.19 8.79
C LEU A 228 19.37 -10.70 9.04
N ARG A 229 18.29 -10.34 9.73
CA ARG A 229 17.97 -8.94 10.10
C ARG A 229 18.98 -8.34 11.09
N ARG A 230 19.63 -9.17 11.91
CA ARG A 230 20.70 -8.75 12.83
C ARG A 230 22.10 -8.81 12.21
N ALA A 231 22.23 -9.39 11.02
CA ALA A 231 23.47 -9.36 10.27
C ALA A 231 23.63 -7.99 9.61
N ASP A 232 24.88 -7.55 9.46
CA ASP A 232 25.24 -6.28 8.80
C ASP A 232 25.09 -6.42 7.27
N LEU A 233 23.84 -6.62 6.83
CA LEU A 233 23.47 -6.76 5.43
C LEU A 233 23.12 -5.41 4.82
N VAL A 234 23.40 -5.26 3.53
CA VAL A 234 23.04 -4.07 2.76
C VAL A 234 21.53 -3.88 2.77
N LYS A 235 20.76 -4.96 2.60
CA LYS A 235 19.31 -4.93 2.72
C LYS A 235 18.81 -6.19 3.44
N PRO A 236 18.57 -6.13 4.76
CA PRO A 236 18.00 -7.25 5.49
C PRO A 236 16.59 -7.60 4.97
N PRO A 237 16.17 -8.87 5.07
CA PRO A 237 14.86 -9.29 4.59
C PRO A 237 13.74 -8.77 5.49
N GLY A 238 12.65 -8.28 4.88
CA GLY A 238 11.41 -8.00 5.59
C GLY A 238 10.51 -9.23 5.69
N VAL A 239 9.28 -9.03 6.18
CA VAL A 239 8.30 -10.13 6.30
C VAL A 239 7.88 -10.61 4.90
N ALA A 240 7.80 -9.70 3.93
CA ALA A 240 7.52 -10.05 2.54
C ALA A 240 8.60 -10.98 1.96
N GLU A 241 9.88 -10.63 2.11
CA GLU A 241 10.99 -11.49 1.67
C GLU A 241 11.05 -12.82 2.42
N THR A 242 10.64 -12.85 3.69
CA THR A 242 10.56 -14.07 4.50
C THR A 242 9.42 -14.99 4.03
N LEU A 243 8.28 -14.42 3.64
CA LEU A 243 7.18 -15.14 3.00
C LEU A 243 7.61 -15.72 1.64
N ASP A 244 8.21 -14.90 0.78
CA ASP A 244 8.71 -15.33 -0.54
C ASP A 244 9.73 -16.48 -0.40
N TRP A 245 10.61 -16.40 0.60
CA TRP A 245 11.59 -17.46 0.86
C TRP A 245 10.94 -18.75 1.37
N THR A 246 9.95 -18.63 2.25
CA THR A 246 9.19 -19.79 2.74
C THR A 246 8.42 -20.45 1.60
N GLU A 247 7.77 -19.69 0.73
CA GLU A 247 7.06 -20.19 -0.44
C GLU A 247 8.01 -20.90 -1.42
N ALA A 248 9.20 -20.35 -1.65
CA ALA A 248 10.23 -21.00 -2.47
C ALA A 248 10.66 -22.36 -1.88
N LEU A 249 10.83 -22.44 -0.56
CA LEU A 249 11.16 -23.70 0.13
C LEU A 249 10.02 -24.73 0.00
N LEU A 250 8.77 -24.30 0.19
CA LEU A 250 7.59 -25.16 0.03
C LEU A 250 7.43 -25.67 -1.40
N THR A 251 7.70 -24.82 -2.40
CA THR A 251 7.68 -25.20 -3.82
C THR A 251 8.68 -26.31 -4.13
N LEU A 252 9.81 -26.37 -3.40
CA LEU A 252 10.80 -27.44 -3.49
C LEU A 252 10.46 -28.67 -2.61
N GLY A 253 9.27 -28.70 -2.01
CA GLY A 253 8.80 -29.76 -1.13
C GLY A 253 9.51 -29.82 0.23
N ALA A 254 10.09 -28.70 0.69
CA ALA A 254 10.71 -28.64 2.00
C ALA A 254 9.65 -28.68 3.12
N LYS A 255 9.92 -29.47 4.16
CA LYS A 255 9.14 -29.50 5.41
C LYS A 255 9.93 -28.99 6.62
N GLU A 256 11.20 -28.70 6.41
CA GLU A 256 12.17 -28.17 7.35
C GLU A 256 13.25 -27.43 6.55
N LEU A 257 13.96 -26.52 7.21
CA LEU A 257 15.03 -25.72 6.64
C LEU A 257 16.34 -26.53 6.66
N ASP A 258 16.63 -27.17 5.53
CA ASP A 258 17.94 -27.80 5.28
C ASP A 258 18.94 -26.76 4.72
N PRO A 259 20.22 -26.77 5.15
CA PRO A 259 21.23 -25.81 4.67
C PRO A 259 21.41 -25.76 3.15
N GLY A 260 21.29 -26.90 2.46
CA GLY A 260 21.44 -26.98 1.01
C GLY A 260 20.32 -26.24 0.27
N ARG A 261 19.06 -26.54 0.61
CA ARG A 261 17.89 -25.83 0.06
C ARG A 261 17.86 -24.37 0.50
N ALA A 262 18.22 -24.08 1.75
CA ALA A 262 18.31 -22.71 2.26
C ALA A 262 19.29 -21.88 1.40
N ALA A 263 20.49 -22.40 1.14
CA ALA A 263 21.47 -21.75 0.28
C ALA A 263 20.98 -21.59 -1.16
N ALA A 264 20.35 -22.64 -1.73
CA ALA A 264 19.84 -22.62 -3.10
C ALA A 264 18.68 -21.63 -3.32
N THR A 265 17.92 -21.32 -2.26
CA THR A 265 16.74 -20.45 -2.31
C THR A 265 16.98 -19.07 -1.71
N LEU A 266 18.17 -18.77 -1.22
CA LEU A 266 18.47 -17.53 -0.51
C LEU A 266 18.19 -16.27 -1.34
N GLY A 267 18.25 -16.36 -2.67
CA GLY A 267 17.86 -15.27 -3.58
C GLY A 267 16.38 -14.84 -3.48
N ALA A 268 15.53 -15.67 -2.87
CA ALA A 268 14.16 -15.29 -2.52
C ALA A 268 14.15 -14.25 -1.38
N ALA A 269 14.98 -14.44 -0.35
CA ALA A 269 15.08 -13.54 0.80
C ALA A 269 16.02 -12.34 0.55
N LEU A 270 17.16 -12.55 -0.12
CA LEU A 270 18.23 -11.56 -0.27
C LEU A 270 18.42 -11.19 -1.73
N LYS A 271 18.47 -9.88 -2.02
CA LYS A 271 18.57 -9.36 -3.40
C LYS A 271 19.96 -8.83 -3.76
N TYR A 272 20.88 -8.76 -2.81
CA TYR A 272 22.24 -8.29 -3.02
C TYR A 272 23.20 -9.47 -3.04
N ARG A 273 24.07 -9.51 -4.06
CA ARG A 273 25.07 -10.57 -4.22
C ARG A 273 26.05 -10.63 -3.04
N GLU A 274 26.39 -9.47 -2.49
CA GLU A 274 27.28 -9.31 -1.33
C GLU A 274 26.64 -9.90 -0.07
N ASP A 275 25.35 -9.62 0.18
CA ASP A 275 24.59 -10.21 1.29
C ASP A 275 24.52 -11.73 1.18
N VAL A 276 24.22 -12.26 -0.01
CA VAL A 276 24.22 -13.71 -0.27
C VAL A 276 25.59 -14.31 0.00
N ALA A 277 26.67 -13.68 -0.49
CA ALA A 277 28.03 -14.16 -0.27
C ALA A 277 28.43 -14.12 1.21
N ALA A 278 28.07 -13.06 1.93
CA ALA A 278 28.34 -12.90 3.36
C ALA A 278 27.62 -13.98 4.18
N VAL A 279 26.35 -14.25 3.87
CA VAL A 279 25.53 -15.26 4.56
C VAL A 279 26.06 -16.67 4.35
N LEU A 280 26.44 -17.01 3.11
CA LEU A 280 27.04 -18.31 2.79
C LEU A 280 28.44 -18.48 3.39
N GLY A 281 29.25 -17.42 3.37
CA GLY A 281 30.63 -17.44 3.89
C GLY A 281 30.70 -17.53 5.43
N ASN A 282 29.74 -16.93 6.12
CA ASN A 282 29.70 -16.88 7.59
C ASN A 282 28.92 -18.04 8.22
N GLY A 283 28.38 -18.97 7.42
CA GLY A 283 27.62 -20.11 7.93
C GLY A 283 26.31 -19.73 8.65
N LEU A 284 25.73 -18.55 8.34
CA LEU A 284 24.55 -18.01 9.02
C LEU A 284 23.27 -18.85 8.81
N LEU A 285 23.30 -19.80 7.88
CA LEU A 285 22.22 -20.76 7.61
C LEU A 285 22.35 -22.06 8.43
N SER A 286 23.41 -22.23 9.21
CA SER A 286 23.65 -23.42 10.03
C SER A 286 22.77 -23.40 11.29
N HIS A 287 22.26 -24.56 11.69
CA HIS A 287 21.58 -24.76 12.98
C HIS A 287 22.63 -25.10 14.05
N GLU A 288 23.38 -24.10 14.50
CA GLU A 288 24.07 -24.17 15.81
C GLU A 288 23.52 -23.06 16.71
#